data_AF-A0A3C7Z775-F1
#
_entry.id   AF-A0A3C7Z775-F1
#
_cell.length_a   1.000
_cell.length_b   1.000
_cell.length_c   1.000
_cell.angle_alpha   90.00
_cell.angle_beta   90.00
_cell.angle_gamma   90.00
#
_symmetry.space_group_name_H-M   'P 1'
#
loop_
_entity.id
_entity.type
_entity.pdbx_description
1 polymer ?
#
loop_
_entity_poly.entity_id
_entity_poly.type
_entity_poly.pdbx_seq_one_letter_code
_entity_poly.pdbx_strand_id
1 'polypeptide(L)'
;MIVLLDTSTPVCRLFFNEDDWQYANEWEAHRELAKGLLAYLQSQLTAQGKTLKDITGLVAYRGPGSFTGLRIGISVLNSLAYAAQVPIVGETGDDWRAKGIARLARGENDEIVLPEYGGEANITTPRK
;
A
#
# COMPACT_ATOMS: atom_id res chain seq x y z
N MET A 1 -7.84 -11.35 -6.27
CA MET A 1 -6.39 -11.12 -6.08
C MET A 1 -6.14 -10.12 -4.95
N ILE A 2 -5.17 -10.37 -4.08
CA ILE A 2 -4.76 -9.41 -3.03
C ILE A 2 -3.58 -8.57 -3.56
N VAL A 3 -3.64 -7.26 -3.36
CA VAL A 3 -2.54 -6.35 -3.69
C VAL A 3 -1.91 -5.83 -2.39
N LEU A 4 -0.59 -5.85 -2.33
CA LEU A 4 0.17 -5.32 -1.20
C LEU A 4 1.07 -4.18 -1.67
N LEU A 5 1.16 -3.10 -0.89
CA LEU A 5 1.96 -1.92 -1.22
C LEU A 5 2.88 -1.54 -0.08
N ASP A 6 4.15 -1.30 -0.40
CA ASP A 6 5.13 -0.66 0.47
C ASP A 6 5.71 0.59 -0.21
N THR A 7 5.51 1.74 0.43
CA THR A 7 6.07 3.05 0.05
C THR A 7 6.86 3.68 1.19
N SER A 8 7.36 2.85 2.12
CA SER A 8 8.16 3.30 3.27
C SER A 8 9.54 3.83 2.89
N THR A 9 10.04 3.47 1.72
CA THR A 9 11.32 3.93 1.17
C THR A 9 11.10 4.75 -0.12
N PRO A 10 12.15 5.30 -0.75
CA PRO A 10 12.03 5.92 -2.08
C PRO A 10 11.61 4.96 -3.20
N VAL A 11 11.63 3.65 -2.95
CA VAL A 11 11.22 2.61 -3.90
C VAL A 11 9.79 2.17 -3.56
N CYS A 12 8.88 2.32 -4.52
CA CYS A 12 7.54 1.78 -4.43
C CYS A 12 7.60 0.28 -4.73
N ARG A 13 7.14 -0.56 -3.80
CA ARG A 13 7.06 -2.00 -3.99
C ARG A 13 5.60 -2.44 -4.04
N LEU A 14 5.23 -3.08 -5.14
CA LEU A 14 3.91 -3.70 -5.32
C LEU A 14 4.07 -5.21 -5.31
N PHE A 15 3.22 -5.88 -4.53
CA PHE A 15 3.11 -7.33 -4.52
C PHE A 15 1.70 -7.75 -4.89
N PHE A 16 1.59 -8.83 -5.63
CA PHE A 16 0.33 -9.46 -5.98
C PHE A 16 0.31 -10.85 -5.39
N ASN A 17 -0.80 -11.21 -4.73
CA ASN A 17 -1.02 -12.54 -4.19
C ASN A 17 -2.32 -13.11 -4.78
N GLU A 18 -2.17 -14.13 -5.62
CA GLU A 18 -3.25 -14.90 -6.22
C GLU A 18 -2.80 -16.37 -6.27
N ASP A 19 -3.66 -17.27 -5.76
CA ASP A 19 -3.39 -18.69 -5.59
C ASP A 19 -2.06 -18.98 -4.84
N ASP A 20 -1.03 -19.40 -5.57
CA ASP A 20 0.30 -19.81 -5.06
C ASP A 20 1.44 -18.91 -5.58
N TRP A 21 1.09 -17.79 -6.22
CA TRP A 21 2.03 -16.91 -6.92
C TRP A 21 2.16 -15.57 -6.21
N GLN A 22 3.40 -15.22 -5.86
CA GLN A 22 3.77 -13.90 -5.36
C GLN A 22 4.69 -13.23 -6.36
N TYR A 23 4.21 -12.15 -6.98
CA TYR A 23 4.99 -11.34 -7.89
C TYR A 23 5.30 -9.99 -7.25
N ALA A 24 6.56 -9.55 -7.32
CA ALA A 24 7.02 -8.29 -6.77
C ALA A 24 7.48 -7.38 -7.92
N ASN A 25 6.96 -6.16 -7.97
CA ASN A 25 7.51 -5.11 -8.81
C ASN A 25 8.04 -3.97 -7.95
N GLU A 26 9.16 -3.41 -8.39
CA GLU A 26 9.76 -2.24 -7.78
C GLU A 26 9.75 -1.08 -8.78
N TRP A 27 9.47 0.12 -8.27
CA TRP A 27 9.52 1.35 -9.04
C TRP A 27 10.19 2.45 -8.23
N GLU A 28 11.32 2.95 -8.74
CA GLU A 28 11.96 4.16 -8.24
C GLU A 28 11.15 5.39 -8.62
N ALA A 29 10.14 5.68 -7.81
CA ALA A 29 9.15 6.70 -8.11
C ALA A 29 9.67 8.13 -7.88
N HIS A 30 10.75 8.30 -7.10
CA HIS A 30 11.30 9.61 -6.71
C HIS A 30 10.20 10.64 -6.35
N ARG A 31 10.06 11.71 -7.14
CA ARG A 31 9.06 12.79 -6.93
C ARG A 31 7.73 12.54 -7.64
N GLU A 32 7.64 11.48 -8.44
CA GLU A 32 6.50 11.15 -9.28
C GLU A 32 5.51 10.18 -8.60
N LEU A 33 5.84 9.67 -7.40
CA LEU A 33 4.99 8.71 -6.67
C LEU A 33 3.52 9.15 -6.61
N ALA A 34 3.25 10.40 -6.19
CA ALA A 34 1.88 10.91 -6.07
C ALA A 34 1.12 10.93 -7.40
N LYS A 35 1.82 11.19 -8.51
CA LYS A 35 1.20 11.31 -9.85
C LYS A 35 1.06 9.97 -10.54
N GLY A 36 2.03 9.07 -10.34
CA GLY A 36 2.15 7.84 -11.10
C GLY A 36 1.70 6.58 -10.38
N LEU A 37 1.52 6.57 -9.05
CA LEU A 37 1.25 5.33 -8.31
C LEU A 37 0.02 4.57 -8.80
N LEU A 38 -1.11 5.25 -9.02
CA LEU A 38 -2.32 4.60 -9.52
C LEU A 38 -2.13 4.06 -10.95
N ALA A 39 -1.52 4.86 -11.82
CA ALA A 39 -1.24 4.46 -13.21
C ALA A 39 -0.26 3.28 -13.27
N TYR A 40 0.73 3.26 -12.38
CA TYR A 40 1.67 2.16 -12.22
C TYR A 40 0.97 0.90 -11.74
N LEU A 41 0.11 0.98 -10.72
CA LEU A 41 -0.70 -0.15 -10.29
C LEU A 41 -1.56 -0.71 -11.44
N GLN A 42 -2.23 0.17 -12.19
CA GLN A 42 -3.04 -0.21 -13.35
C GLN A 42 -2.21 -0.88 -14.45
N SER A 43 -1.01 -0.39 -14.74
CA SER A 43 -0.14 -0.99 -15.76
C SER A 43 0.35 -2.39 -15.33
N GLN A 44 0.69 -2.56 -14.04
CA GLN A 44 1.10 -3.87 -13.51
C GLN A 44 -0.05 -4.90 -13.50
N LEU A 45 -1.29 -4.45 -13.24
CA LEU A 45 -2.48 -5.29 -13.37
C LEU A 45 -2.75 -5.66 -14.84
N THR A 46 -2.66 -4.69 -15.74
CA THR A 46 -2.91 -4.88 -17.17
C THR A 46 -1.91 -5.86 -17.79
N ALA A 47 -0.64 -5.81 -17.37
CA ALA A 47 0.40 -6.76 -17.79
C ALA A 47 0.07 -8.21 -17.43
N GLN A 48 -0.80 -8.43 -16.43
CA GLN A 48 -1.31 -9.74 -16.01
C GLN A 48 -2.71 -10.05 -16.59
N GLY A 49 -3.23 -9.21 -17.49
CA GLY A 49 -4.58 -9.34 -18.03
C GLY A 49 -5.68 -9.02 -17.02
N LYS A 50 -5.36 -8.30 -15.94
CA LYS A 50 -6.26 -7.95 -14.84
C LYS A 50 -6.57 -6.45 -14.86
N THR A 51 -7.58 -6.08 -14.09
CA THR A 51 -8.07 -4.71 -13.88
C THR A 51 -8.17 -4.42 -12.38
N LEU A 52 -8.46 -3.16 -12.03
CA LEU A 52 -8.72 -2.78 -10.64
C LEU A 52 -9.92 -3.54 -10.02
N LYS A 53 -10.83 -4.06 -10.84
CA LYS A 53 -12.01 -4.81 -10.38
C LYS A 53 -11.68 -6.22 -9.93
N ASP A 54 -10.51 -6.75 -10.30
CA ASP A 54 -10.07 -8.10 -9.93
C ASP A 54 -9.37 -8.12 -8.55
N ILE A 55 -9.18 -6.94 -7.97
CA ILE A 55 -8.69 -6.77 -6.61
C ILE A 55 -9.80 -7.23 -5.66
N THR A 56 -9.46 -8.11 -4.73
CA THR A 56 -10.37 -8.66 -3.72
C THR A 56 -9.95 -8.28 -2.30
N GLY A 57 -8.78 -7.64 -2.14
CA GLY A 57 -8.28 -7.18 -0.85
C GLY A 57 -6.98 -6.41 -1.00
N LEU A 58 -6.70 -5.55 -0.02
CA LEU A 58 -5.55 -4.66 -0.01
C LEU A 58 -4.76 -4.79 1.30
N VAL A 59 -3.44 -4.81 1.20
CA VAL A 59 -2.55 -4.75 2.37
C VAL A 59 -1.62 -3.56 2.22
N ALA A 60 -1.60 -2.68 3.20
CA ALA A 60 -0.66 -1.56 3.24
C ALA A 60 0.44 -1.84 4.27
N TYR A 61 1.70 -1.69 3.88
CA TYR A 61 2.74 -1.49 4.87
C TYR A 61 2.56 -0.10 5.47
N ARG A 62 2.14 -0.05 6.74
CA ARG A 62 1.77 1.22 7.38
C ARG A 62 2.95 1.95 8.02
N GLY A 63 4.10 1.30 8.17
CA GLY A 63 5.32 1.92 8.69
C GLY A 63 6.08 1.04 9.69
N PRO A 64 7.14 1.58 10.34
CA PRO A 64 7.66 2.94 10.17
C PRO A 64 8.31 3.19 8.80
N GLY A 65 8.41 4.46 8.38
CA GLY A 65 9.00 4.82 7.08
C GLY A 65 8.79 6.27 6.62
N SER A 66 9.04 6.51 5.34
CA SER A 66 8.91 7.80 4.65
C SER A 66 7.55 8.45 4.91
N PHE A 67 7.57 9.61 5.57
CA PHE A 67 6.34 10.36 5.87
C PHE A 67 5.49 10.64 4.63
N THR A 68 6.13 11.15 3.58
CA THR A 68 5.45 11.46 2.31
C THR A 68 5.04 10.19 1.57
N GLY A 69 5.92 9.20 1.51
CA GLY A 69 5.68 7.94 0.80
C GLY A 69 4.52 7.15 1.38
N LEU A 70 4.52 6.93 2.70
CA LEU A 70 3.45 6.24 3.42
C LEU A 70 2.11 6.94 3.25
N ARG A 71 2.07 8.27 3.40
CA ARG A 71 0.82 9.04 3.23
C ARG A 71 0.24 8.89 1.83
N ILE A 72 1.08 9.00 0.79
CA ILE A 72 0.62 8.85 -0.59
C ILE A 72 0.11 7.43 -0.83
N GLY A 73 0.91 6.43 -0.50
CA GLY A 73 0.59 5.01 -0.76
C GLY A 73 -0.68 4.58 -0.04
N ILE A 74 -0.77 4.84 1.25
CA ILE A 74 -1.93 4.50 2.08
C ILE A 74 -3.18 5.27 1.64
N SER A 75 -3.07 6.55 1.26
CA SER A 75 -4.23 7.29 0.75
C SER A 75 -4.78 6.67 -0.53
N VAL A 76 -3.89 6.29 -1.47
CA VAL A 76 -4.30 5.62 -2.71
C VAL A 76 -4.96 4.27 -2.42
N LEU A 77 -4.39 3.46 -1.52
CA LEU A 77 -4.99 2.17 -1.15
C LEU A 77 -6.34 2.33 -0.43
N ASN A 78 -6.46 3.25 0.54
CA ASN A 78 -7.73 3.52 1.21
C ASN A 78 -8.81 3.98 0.22
N SER A 79 -8.46 4.89 -0.71
CA SER A 79 -9.38 5.33 -1.76
C SER A 79 -9.80 4.17 -2.67
N LEU A 80 -8.87 3.28 -3.01
CA LEU A 80 -9.16 2.12 -3.85
C LEU A 80 -10.02 1.09 -3.11
N ALA A 81 -9.73 0.81 -1.84
CA ALA A 81 -10.53 -0.06 -0.97
C ALA A 81 -11.97 0.41 -0.91
N TYR A 82 -12.16 1.71 -0.66
CA TYR A 82 -13.46 2.35 -0.63
C TYR A 82 -14.17 2.27 -1.99
N ALA A 83 -13.49 2.63 -3.08
CA ALA A 83 -14.12 2.65 -4.41
C ALA A 83 -14.49 1.25 -4.92
N ALA A 84 -13.66 0.24 -4.64
CA ALA A 84 -13.87 -1.14 -5.05
C ALA A 84 -14.70 -1.96 -4.04
N GLN A 85 -15.01 -1.40 -2.87
CA GLN A 85 -15.71 -2.07 -1.77
C GLN A 85 -15.01 -3.38 -1.35
N VAL A 86 -13.68 -3.30 -1.20
CA VAL A 86 -12.84 -4.43 -0.80
C VAL A 86 -12.18 -4.18 0.56
N PRO A 87 -11.91 -5.23 1.35
CA PRO A 87 -11.26 -5.06 2.64
C PRO A 87 -9.82 -4.56 2.48
N ILE A 88 -9.39 -3.75 3.45
CA ILE A 88 -8.01 -3.28 3.56
C ILE A 88 -7.48 -3.53 4.97
N VAL A 89 -6.22 -3.94 5.08
CA VAL A 89 -5.52 -4.08 6.36
C VAL A 89 -4.15 -3.42 6.33
N GLY A 90 -3.74 -2.84 7.45
CA GLY A 90 -2.45 -2.19 7.62
C GLY A 90 -1.54 -2.95 8.57
N GLU A 91 -0.33 -3.31 8.10
CA GLU A 91 0.64 -4.10 8.87
C GLU A 91 2.03 -3.46 8.93
N THR A 92 2.82 -3.89 9.91
CA THR A 92 4.19 -3.42 10.17
C THR A 92 5.16 -4.59 10.39
N GLY A 93 6.46 -4.31 10.41
CA GLY A 93 7.52 -5.31 10.61
C GLY A 93 7.81 -6.17 9.38
N ASP A 94 8.74 -7.12 9.51
CA ASP A 94 9.28 -7.87 8.36
C ASP A 94 8.26 -8.83 7.74
N ASP A 95 7.39 -9.43 8.56
CA ASP A 95 6.37 -10.41 8.14
C ASP A 95 5.03 -9.77 7.74
N TRP A 96 4.99 -8.45 7.54
CA TRP A 96 3.75 -7.69 7.29
C TRP A 96 2.91 -8.26 6.15
N ARG A 97 3.55 -8.77 5.09
CA ARG A 97 2.87 -9.36 3.92
C ARG A 97 2.07 -10.60 4.31
N ALA A 98 2.72 -11.54 4.98
CA ALA A 98 2.10 -12.78 5.41
C ALA A 98 1.00 -12.52 6.45
N LYS A 99 1.25 -11.62 7.40
CA LYS A 99 0.25 -11.20 8.40
C LYS A 99 -0.97 -10.56 7.74
N GLY A 100 -0.76 -9.63 6.81
CA GLY A 100 -1.84 -8.94 6.11
C GLY A 100 -2.71 -9.89 5.30
N ILE A 101 -2.09 -10.80 4.54
CA ILE A 101 -2.83 -11.85 3.80
C ILE A 101 -3.63 -12.74 4.77
N ALA A 102 -3.03 -13.16 5.88
CA ALA A 102 -3.70 -13.99 6.87
C ALA A 102 -4.88 -13.27 7.55
N ARG A 103 -4.75 -11.96 7.82
CA ARG A 103 -5.84 -11.12 8.36
C ARG A 103 -7.01 -11.02 7.38
N LEU A 104 -6.72 -10.74 6.11
CA LEU A 104 -7.75 -10.72 5.07
C LEU A 104 -8.44 -12.08 4.91
N ALA A 105 -7.68 -13.19 5.00
CA ALA A 105 -8.24 -14.54 4.93
C ALA A 105 -9.17 -14.87 6.12
N ARG A 106 -8.98 -14.22 7.27
CA ARG A 106 -9.88 -14.30 8.43
C ARG A 106 -11.09 -13.37 8.33
N GLY A 107 -11.22 -12.60 7.26
CA GLY A 107 -12.30 -11.64 7.06
C GLY A 107 -12.10 -10.32 7.80
N GLU A 108 -10.89 -10.02 8.25
CA GLU A 108 -10.58 -8.73 8.90
C GLU A 108 -10.56 -7.59 7.88
N ASN A 109 -10.98 -6.41 8.33
CA ASN A 109 -10.99 -5.18 7.56
C ASN A 109 -10.77 -3.99 8.51
N ASP A 110 -9.69 -3.23 8.31
CA ASP A 110 -9.39 -2.03 9.10
C ASP A 110 -10.27 -0.83 8.69
N GLU A 111 -10.97 -0.93 7.54
CA GLU A 111 -11.75 0.12 6.84
C GLU A 111 -10.89 1.29 6.34
N ILE A 112 -10.02 1.81 7.20
CA ILE A 112 -9.07 2.86 6.90
C ILE A 112 -7.72 2.54 7.58
N VAL A 113 -6.66 2.49 6.79
CA VAL A 113 -5.31 2.35 7.32
C VAL A 113 -4.70 3.71 7.58
N LEU A 114 -4.02 3.87 8.73
CA LEU A 114 -3.29 5.08 9.09
C LEU A 114 -1.79 4.82 9.14
N PRO A 115 -0.95 5.73 8.60
CA PRO A 115 0.49 5.58 8.64
C PRO A 115 1.04 5.68 10.07
N GLU A 116 2.09 4.92 10.32
CA GLU A 116 2.94 4.99 11.49
C GLU A 116 4.30 5.54 11.07
N TYR A 117 4.73 6.67 11.63
CA TYR A 117 5.97 7.33 11.21
C TYR A 117 7.18 6.97 12.07
N GLY A 118 6.98 6.25 13.18
CA GLY A 118 8.06 5.80 14.06
C GLY A 118 8.75 6.90 14.88
N GLY A 119 8.18 8.11 14.96
CA GLY A 119 8.73 9.22 15.75
C GLY A 119 7.74 10.36 15.95
N GLU A 120 8.07 11.27 16.88
CA GLU A 120 7.26 12.46 17.13
C GLU A 120 7.32 13.45 15.95
N ALA A 121 6.33 14.34 15.90
CA ALA A 121 6.29 15.38 14.89
C ALA A 121 7.44 16.37 15.07
N ASN A 122 8.30 16.50 14.05
CA ASN A 122 9.34 17.52 14.01
C ASN A 122 8.72 18.89 13.67
N ILE A 123 8.21 19.59 14.69
CA ILE A 123 7.59 20.91 14.54
C ILE A 123 8.69 21.98 14.62
N THR A 124 8.93 22.72 13.53
CA THR A 124 9.78 23.91 13.58
C THR A 124 9.08 25.04 14.32
N THR A 125 9.74 25.61 15.33
CA THR A 125 9.23 26.76 16.08
C THR A 125 8.94 27.94 15.12
N PRO A 126 7.79 28.64 15.25
CA PRO A 126 7.52 29.83 14.46
C PRO A 126 8.65 30.85 14.62
N ARG A 127 9.13 31.42 13.49
CA ARG A 127 10.08 32.54 13.54
C ARG A 127 9.33 33.77 14.08
N LYS A 128 9.85 34.37 15.15
CA LYS A 128 9.37 35.64 15.72
C LYS A 128 9.61 36.80 14.75
#